data_AF-A0A8T5GL54-F1
#
_entry.id   AF-A0A8T5GL54-F1
#
_cell.length_a   1.000
_cell.length_b   1.000
_cell.length_c   1.000
_cell.angle_alpha   90.00
_cell.angle_beta   90.00
_cell.angle_gamma   90.00
#
_symmetry.space_group_name_H-M   'P 1'
#
loop_
_entity.id
_entity.type
_entity.pdbx_description
1 polymer ?
#
loop_
_entity_poly.entity_id
_entity_poly.type
_entity_poly.pdbx_seq_one_letter_code
_entity_poly.pdbx_strand_id
1 'polypeptide(L)'
;SELLSARVVRSSSCTVRIPELDLQVNPGGNSTGYVSNIEGVLNRFIDVINLVKRGHEAEILRTDDEANRLELMDEMGSLNMMLSRLEGLKEDDIDEPITMILLDPHGHSMILHPDTVDRELTEEELSELPVGPDPAVFSSEELD
;
A
#
# COMPACT_ATOMS: atom_id res chain seq x y z
N SER A 1 -1.03 1.20 -20.61
CA SER A 1 -0.85 2.59 -20.14
C SER A 1 0.62 2.97 -19.84
N GLU A 2 1.06 4.17 -20.25
CA GLU A 2 2.36 4.77 -19.84
C GLU A 2 2.46 4.94 -18.31
N LEU A 3 1.34 5.25 -17.64
CA LEU A 3 1.27 5.45 -16.19
C LEU A 3 1.56 4.15 -15.41
N LEU A 4 1.03 3.00 -15.84
CA LEU A 4 1.31 1.70 -15.21
C LEU A 4 2.81 1.33 -15.25
N SER A 5 3.50 1.76 -16.31
CA SER A 5 4.93 1.51 -16.51
C SER A 5 5.84 2.50 -15.77
N ALA A 6 5.28 3.61 -15.26
CA ALA A 6 6.02 4.65 -14.54
C ALA A 6 6.80 4.05 -13.37
N ARG A 7 8.08 4.43 -13.25
CA ARG A 7 8.98 3.85 -12.25
C ARG A 7 8.66 4.40 -10.86
N VAL A 8 8.74 3.51 -9.88
CA VAL A 8 8.53 3.83 -8.46
C VAL A 8 9.80 3.46 -7.70
N VAL A 9 10.36 4.41 -6.98
CA VAL A 9 11.37 4.21 -5.94
C VAL A 9 10.65 4.35 -4.62
N ARG A 10 10.61 3.29 -3.81
CA ARG A 10 9.98 3.30 -2.48
C ARG A 10 11.03 2.97 -1.43
N SER A 11 11.19 3.83 -0.43
CA SER A 11 12.14 3.65 0.68
C SER A 11 11.59 2.69 1.74
N SER A 12 12.42 2.29 2.70
CA SER A 12 11.99 1.44 3.82
C SER A 12 11.01 2.13 4.76
N SER A 13 11.00 3.46 4.85
CA SER A 13 10.13 4.29 5.71
C SER A 13 8.85 4.76 5.04
N CYS A 14 8.67 4.49 3.74
CA CYS A 14 7.58 5.05 2.98
C CYS A 14 6.26 4.30 3.17
N THR A 15 5.21 5.05 3.49
CA THR A 15 3.81 4.61 3.46
C THR A 15 3.22 4.84 2.07
N VAL A 16 2.54 3.83 1.53
CA VAL A 16 1.85 3.91 0.22
C VAL A 16 0.34 3.92 0.44
N ARG A 17 -0.38 4.86 -0.18
CA ARG A 17 -1.84 4.99 -0.05
C ARG A 17 -2.56 5.04 -1.41
N ILE A 18 -3.76 4.48 -1.44
CA ILE A 18 -4.77 4.66 -2.50
C ILE A 18 -6.08 5.10 -1.81
N PRO A 19 -6.30 6.42 -1.62
CA PRO A 19 -7.41 6.93 -0.81
C PRO A 19 -8.79 6.52 -1.30
N GLU A 20 -9.00 6.45 -2.62
CA GLU A 20 -10.29 6.11 -3.22
C GLU A 20 -10.73 4.67 -2.94
N LEU A 21 -9.80 3.81 -2.50
CA LEU A 21 -10.04 2.42 -2.12
C LEU A 21 -9.88 2.18 -0.61
N ASP A 22 -9.59 3.23 0.16
CA ASP A 22 -9.21 3.12 1.58
C ASP A 22 -8.06 2.12 1.81
N LEU A 23 -7.11 2.07 0.87
CA LEU A 23 -5.96 1.18 0.95
C LEU A 23 -4.72 1.92 1.43
N GLN A 24 -4.03 1.34 2.40
CA GLN A 24 -2.78 1.85 2.92
C GLN A 24 -1.83 0.72 3.29
N VAL A 25 -0.55 0.87 2.94
CA VAL A 25 0.52 -0.01 3.36
C VAL A 25 1.56 0.83 4.10
N ASN A 26 1.66 0.57 5.39
CA ASN A 26 2.69 1.15 6.25
C ASN A 26 3.99 0.34 6.16
N PRO A 27 5.16 0.97 6.34
CA PRO A 27 6.40 0.25 6.56
C PRO A 27 6.31 -0.65 7.81
N GLY A 28 6.65 -1.93 7.65
CA GLY A 28 6.80 -2.88 8.74
C GLY A 28 8.24 -2.97 9.28
N GLY A 29 8.44 -3.76 10.35
CA GLY A 29 9.74 -3.93 11.01
C GLY A 29 10.88 -4.46 10.14
N ASN A 30 10.58 -5.17 9.04
CA ASN A 30 11.56 -5.64 8.06
C ASN A 30 11.38 -4.99 6.69
N SER A 31 10.78 -3.80 6.66
CA SER A 31 10.51 -3.07 5.42
C SER A 31 11.83 -2.69 4.74
N THR A 32 12.05 -3.19 3.53
CA THR A 32 13.17 -2.76 2.67
C THR A 32 12.67 -1.84 1.58
N GLY A 33 13.54 -0.93 1.14
CA GLY A 33 13.29 -0.16 -0.08
C GLY A 33 13.30 -1.06 -1.33
N TYR A 34 12.65 -0.61 -2.39
CA TYR A 34 12.65 -1.28 -3.69
C TYR A 34 12.48 -0.30 -4.85
N VAL A 35 12.87 -0.75 -6.05
CA VAL A 35 12.56 -0.07 -7.30
C VAL A 35 11.61 -0.94 -8.12
N SER A 36 10.45 -0.39 -8.47
CA SER A 36 9.35 -1.06 -9.18
C SER A 36 8.78 -0.13 -10.26
N ASN A 37 7.60 -0.45 -10.76
CA ASN A 37 6.69 0.45 -11.46
C ASN A 37 5.32 0.50 -10.74
N ILE A 38 4.41 1.36 -11.20
CA ILE A 38 3.04 1.50 -10.65
C ILE A 38 2.30 0.17 -10.68
N GLU A 39 2.31 -0.56 -11.79
CA GLU A 39 1.69 -1.88 -11.91
C GLU A 39 2.17 -2.86 -10.82
N GLY A 40 3.48 -2.90 -10.59
CA GLY A 40 4.07 -3.75 -9.56
C GLY A 40 3.70 -3.33 -8.14
N VAL A 41 3.38 -2.06 -7.90
CA VAL A 41 2.83 -1.61 -6.61
C VAL A 41 1.37 -2.04 -6.47
N LEU A 42 0.55 -1.89 -7.51
CA LEU A 42 -0.84 -2.37 -7.52
C LEU A 42 -0.93 -3.89 -7.29
N ASN A 43 -0.04 -4.67 -7.92
CA ASN A 43 0.04 -6.11 -7.71
C ASN A 43 0.29 -6.48 -6.24
N ARG A 44 1.10 -5.69 -5.52
CA ARG A 44 1.33 -5.93 -4.09
C ARG A 44 0.07 -5.70 -3.25
N PHE A 45 -0.75 -4.70 -3.58
CA PHE A 45 -2.06 -4.53 -2.94
C PHE A 45 -2.99 -5.71 -3.23
N ILE A 46 -3.05 -6.15 -4.49
CA ILE A 46 -3.85 -7.31 -4.92
C ILE A 46 -3.42 -8.57 -4.15
N ASP A 47 -2.12 -8.81 -3.98
CA ASP A 47 -1.59 -9.97 -3.25
C ASP A 47 -2.01 -9.96 -1.77
N VAL A 48 -1.96 -8.79 -1.12
CA VAL A 48 -2.39 -8.61 0.28
C VAL A 48 -3.89 -8.83 0.43
N ILE A 49 -4.71 -8.23 -0.45
CA ILE A 49 -6.17 -8.42 -0.41
C ILE A 49 -6.52 -9.89 -0.60
N ASN A 50 -5.87 -10.58 -1.54
CA ASN A 50 -6.08 -12.02 -1.75
C ASN A 50 -5.64 -12.87 -0.54
N LEU A 51 -4.61 -12.45 0.21
CA LEU A 51 -4.21 -13.12 1.44
C LEU A 51 -5.29 -13.00 2.52
N VAL A 52 -5.81 -11.79 2.75
CA VAL A 52 -6.88 -11.53 3.71
C VAL A 52 -8.14 -12.32 3.35
N LYS A 53 -8.52 -12.27 2.07
CA LYS A 53 -9.66 -13.00 1.52
C LYS A 53 -9.59 -14.51 1.81
N ARG A 54 -8.44 -15.16 1.57
CA ARG A 54 -8.25 -16.58 1.92
C ARG A 54 -8.38 -16.85 3.41
N GLY A 55 -7.97 -15.89 4.26
CA GLY A 55 -8.17 -15.95 5.71
C GLY A 55 -9.65 -15.97 6.08
N HIS A 56 -10.42 -15.03 5.54
CA HIS A 56 -11.88 -14.94 5.79
C HIS A 56 -12.62 -16.16 5.24
N GLU A 57 -12.27 -16.66 4.05
CA GLU A 57 -12.83 -17.91 3.50
C GLU A 57 -12.62 -19.10 4.45
N ALA A 58 -11.42 -19.23 5.02
CA ALA A 58 -11.12 -20.29 5.98
C ALA A 58 -11.87 -20.13 7.31
N GLU A 59 -12.14 -18.90 7.73
CA GLU A 59 -12.88 -18.60 8.96
C GLU A 59 -14.39 -18.82 8.80
N ILE A 60 -14.96 -18.38 7.68
CA ILE A 60 -16.37 -18.62 7.31
C ILE A 60 -16.70 -20.12 7.35
N LEU A 61 -15.79 -20.98 6.88
CA LEU A 61 -15.98 -22.43 6.89
C LEU A 61 -15.91 -23.06 8.29
N ARG A 62 -15.34 -22.36 9.28
CA ARG A 62 -15.08 -22.88 10.63
C ARG A 62 -15.99 -22.29 11.70
N THR A 63 -16.56 -21.11 11.47
CA THR A 63 -17.42 -20.44 12.45
C THR A 63 -18.82 -21.05 12.47
N ASP A 64 -19.29 -21.38 13.67
CA ASP A 64 -20.70 -21.76 13.92
C ASP A 64 -21.56 -20.53 14.34
N ASP A 65 -20.92 -19.38 14.57
CA ASP A 65 -21.60 -18.12 14.89
C ASP A 65 -22.09 -17.45 13.60
N GLU A 66 -23.42 -17.40 13.45
CA GLU A 66 -24.10 -16.80 12.30
C GLU A 66 -23.86 -15.29 12.18
N ALA A 67 -23.73 -14.58 13.31
CA ALA A 67 -23.45 -13.15 13.29
C ALA A 67 -22.04 -12.88 12.76
N ASN A 68 -21.04 -13.62 13.26
CA ASN A 68 -19.67 -13.56 12.76
C ASN A 68 -19.61 -13.95 11.27
N ARG A 69 -20.34 -14.99 10.87
CA ARG A 69 -20.39 -15.43 9.46
C ARG A 69 -20.94 -14.33 8.54
N LEU A 70 -21.96 -13.60 8.97
CA LEU A 70 -22.55 -12.52 8.19
C LEU A 70 -21.58 -11.34 8.03
N GLU A 71 -20.87 -10.96 9.10
CA GLU A 71 -19.85 -9.91 9.09
C GLU A 71 -18.71 -10.25 8.12
N LEU A 72 -18.13 -11.45 8.22
CA LEU A 72 -17.08 -11.91 7.31
C LEU A 72 -17.54 -11.94 5.85
N MET A 73 -18.81 -12.27 5.59
CA MET A 73 -19.37 -12.25 4.22
C MET A 73 -19.50 -10.83 3.66
N ASP A 74 -19.81 -9.84 4.49
CA ASP A 74 -19.87 -8.43 4.10
C ASP A 74 -18.47 -7.88 3.80
N GLU A 75 -17.49 -8.19 4.67
CA GLU A 75 -16.08 -7.86 4.45
C GLU A 75 -15.56 -8.49 3.15
N MET A 76 -15.88 -9.76 2.90
CA MET A 76 -15.56 -10.45 1.64
C MET A 76 -16.16 -9.74 0.42
N GLY A 77 -17.38 -9.21 0.53
CA GLY A 77 -18.00 -8.38 -0.51
C GLY A 77 -17.16 -7.14 -0.82
N SER A 78 -16.73 -6.43 0.21
CA SER A 78 -15.87 -5.24 0.09
C SER A 78 -14.51 -5.56 -0.54
N LEU A 79 -13.84 -6.65 -0.11
CA LEU A 79 -12.56 -7.09 -0.67
C LEU A 79 -12.68 -7.44 -2.17
N ASN A 80 -13.76 -8.13 -2.56
CA ASN A 80 -14.00 -8.47 -3.97
C ASN A 80 -14.22 -7.22 -4.84
N MET A 81 -14.92 -6.20 -4.31
CA MET A 81 -15.11 -4.92 -5.00
C MET A 81 -13.78 -4.19 -5.21
N MET A 82 -12.92 -4.14 -4.18
CA MET A 82 -11.58 -3.55 -4.30
C MET A 82 -10.71 -4.28 -5.33
N LEU A 83 -10.72 -5.62 -5.32
CA LEU A 83 -9.98 -6.42 -6.31
C LEU A 83 -10.44 -6.11 -7.73
N SER A 84 -11.75 -6.12 -7.97
CA SER A 84 -12.30 -5.82 -9.28
C SER A 84 -11.90 -4.42 -9.76
N ARG A 85 -11.89 -3.43 -8.85
CA ARG A 85 -11.47 -2.06 -9.17
C ARG A 85 -9.97 -2.01 -9.51
N LEU A 86 -9.11 -2.65 -8.72
CA LEU A 86 -7.66 -2.71 -8.98
C LEU A 86 -7.29 -3.46 -10.26
N GLU A 87 -8.02 -4.52 -10.59
CA GLU A 87 -7.83 -5.29 -11.82
C GLU A 87 -8.27 -4.49 -13.05
N GLY A 88 -9.40 -3.79 -12.98
CA GLY A 88 -9.90 -2.92 -14.06
C GLY A 88 -8.91 -1.81 -14.45
N LEU A 89 -8.16 -1.26 -13.48
CA LEU A 89 -7.12 -0.26 -13.75
C LEU A 89 -6.00 -0.73 -14.69
N LYS A 90 -5.85 -2.05 -14.88
CA LYS A 90 -4.81 -2.62 -15.75
C LYS A 90 -5.23 -2.73 -17.20
N GLU A 91 -6.53 -2.71 -17.49
CA GLU A 91 -7.08 -2.95 -18.83
C GLU A 91 -7.19 -1.67 -19.66
N ASP A 92 -6.58 -0.55 -19.20
CA ASP A 92 -6.69 0.79 -19.76
C ASP A 92 -8.15 1.32 -19.86
N ASP A 93 -9.10 0.62 -19.22
CA ASP A 93 -10.53 0.96 -19.11
C ASP A 93 -10.82 1.52 -17.72
N ILE A 94 -10.36 2.76 -17.51
CA ILE A 94 -10.46 3.45 -16.21
C ILE A 94 -11.72 4.33 -16.21
N ASP A 95 -12.85 3.76 -15.82
CA ASP A 95 -14.09 4.53 -15.59
C ASP A 95 -13.94 5.49 -14.39
N GLU A 96 -13.15 5.09 -13.38
CA GLU A 96 -12.90 5.85 -12.17
C GLU A 96 -11.40 5.95 -11.86
N PRO A 97 -10.78 7.14 -11.98
CA PRO A 97 -9.36 7.31 -11.68
C PRO A 97 -9.10 7.13 -10.18
N ILE A 98 -7.89 6.65 -9.87
CA ILE A 98 -7.38 6.56 -8.50
C ILE A 98 -6.11 7.38 -8.34
N THR A 99 -5.77 7.71 -7.10
CA THR A 99 -4.55 8.43 -6.74
C THR A 99 -3.63 7.51 -5.96
N MET A 100 -2.38 7.37 -6.40
CA MET A 100 -1.33 6.71 -5.61
C MET A 100 -0.48 7.76 -4.92
N ILE A 101 -0.35 7.66 -3.59
CA ILE A 101 0.39 8.60 -2.77
C ILE A 101 1.54 7.87 -2.08
N LEU A 102 2.75 8.41 -2.21
CA LEU A 102 3.92 8.02 -1.41
C LEU A 102 4.13 9.05 -0.31
N LEU A 103 4.01 8.63 0.95
CA LEU A 103 4.29 9.45 2.11
C LEU A 103 5.57 8.92 2.76
N ASP A 104 6.69 9.62 2.54
CA ASP A 104 8.00 9.19 3.03
C ASP A 104 8.58 10.22 4.00
N PRO A 105 8.60 9.94 5.31
CA PRO A 105 9.16 10.84 6.33
C PRO A 105 10.63 11.24 6.09
N HIS A 106 11.39 10.43 5.35
CA HIS A 106 12.80 10.69 5.05
C HIS A 106 13.04 11.22 3.63
N GLY A 107 11.99 11.39 2.81
CA GLY A 107 12.10 11.97 1.47
C GLY A 107 12.90 11.14 0.44
N HIS A 108 13.03 9.83 0.64
CA HIS A 108 13.82 8.94 -0.22
C HIS A 108 12.99 8.17 -1.27
N SER A 109 11.70 8.49 -1.40
CA SER A 109 10.76 7.83 -2.31
C SER A 109 10.33 8.77 -3.42
N MET A 110 10.05 8.21 -4.60
CA MET A 110 9.71 8.99 -5.79
C MET A 110 8.91 8.17 -6.80
N ILE A 111 7.96 8.81 -7.47
CA ILE A 111 7.34 8.31 -8.71
C ILE A 111 7.94 9.09 -9.88
N LEU A 112 8.50 8.38 -10.85
CA LEU A 112 9.12 8.97 -12.05
C LEU A 112 8.08 9.07 -13.17
N HIS A 113 7.17 10.02 -13.05
CA HIS A 113 6.14 10.34 -14.06
C HIS A 113 5.85 11.84 -14.10
N PRO A 114 5.63 12.46 -15.28
CA PRO A 114 5.34 13.90 -15.39
C PRO A 114 4.07 14.36 -14.64
N ASP A 115 3.09 13.47 -14.49
CA ASP A 115 1.84 13.78 -13.77
C ASP A 115 1.99 13.70 -12.23
N THR A 116 3.19 13.44 -11.73
CA THR A 116 3.46 13.38 -10.28
C THR A 116 3.48 14.80 -9.71
N VAL A 117 2.89 14.97 -8.52
CA VAL A 117 2.96 16.22 -7.75
C VAL A 117 3.77 15.96 -6.50
N ASP A 118 4.93 16.60 -6.41
CA ASP A 118 5.80 16.54 -5.23
C ASP A 118 5.48 17.68 -4.27
N ARG A 119 5.44 17.37 -2.98
CA ARG A 119 5.30 18.34 -1.89
C ARG A 119 5.97 17.84 -0.61
N GLU A 120 6.28 18.77 0.27
CA GLU A 120 6.69 18.45 1.64
C GLU A 120 5.51 17.86 2.43
N LEU A 121 5.84 16.99 3.39
CA LEU A 121 4.90 16.50 4.40
C LEU A 121 4.59 17.62 5.41
N THR A 122 3.36 17.67 5.90
CA THR A 122 3.00 18.56 7.00
C THR A 122 3.54 18.04 8.33
N GLU A 123 3.60 18.91 9.36
CA GLU A 123 3.99 18.49 10.71
C GLU A 123 3.06 17.41 11.28
N GLU A 124 1.76 17.51 10.99
CA GLU A 124 0.76 16.53 11.38
C GLU A 124 1.02 15.18 10.71
N GLU A 125 1.22 15.16 9.38
CA GLU A 125 1.55 13.94 8.65
C GLU A 125 2.84 13.29 9.16
N LEU A 126 3.89 14.08 9.41
CA LEU A 126 5.15 13.58 9.96
C LEU A 126 4.98 12.95 11.35
N SER A 127 4.09 13.50 12.18
CA SER A 127 3.85 12.99 13.53
C SER A 127 3.07 11.66 13.55
N GLU A 128 2.24 11.42 12.53
CA GLU A 128 1.39 10.23 12.41
C GLU A 128 2.03 9.10 11.61
N LEU A 129 2.94 9.41 10.69
CA LEU A 129 3.52 8.42 9.80
C LEU A 129 4.50 7.49 10.55
N PRO A 130 4.31 6.16 10.44
CA PRO A 130 5.29 5.22 10.94
C PRO A 130 6.56 5.31 10.10
N VAL A 131 7.72 5.49 10.75
CA VAL A 131 9.03 5.58 10.09
C VAL A 131 9.69 4.22 9.84
N GLY A 132 9.08 3.13 10.34
CA GLY A 132 9.75 1.84 10.45
C GLY A 132 10.86 1.87 11.52
N PRO A 133 11.59 0.77 11.74
CA PRO A 133 12.71 0.79 12.68
C PRO A 133 13.87 1.59 12.11
N ASP A 134 14.56 2.35 12.98
CA ASP A 134 15.82 2.98 12.61
C ASP A 134 16.79 1.90 12.11
N PRO A 135 17.40 2.08 10.93
CA PRO A 135 18.48 1.20 10.52
C PRO A 135 19.58 1.31 11.58
N ALA A 136 20.07 0.17 12.07
CA ALA A 136 21.18 0.11 13.02
C ALA A 136 22.48 0.54 12.34
N VAL A 137 22.59 1.83 12.04
CA VAL A 137 23.81 2.47 11.56
C VAL A 137 24.47 3.06 12.78
N PHE A 138 25.38 2.32 13.39
CA PHE A 138 26.28 2.89 14.38
C PHE A 138 27.06 4.00 13.68
N SER A 139 26.92 5.22 14.18
CA SER A 139 27.81 6.29 13.75
C SER A 139 29.22 5.92 14.19
N SER A 140 30.22 6.15 13.34
CA SER A 140 31.62 5.93 13.71
C SER A 140 32.09 6.85 14.86
N GLU A 141 31.25 7.79 15.30
CA GLU A 141 31.46 8.68 16.44
C GLU A 141 31.02 8.05 17.78
N GLU A 142 30.28 6.94 17.76
CA GLU A 142 29.89 6.18 18.98
C GLU A 142 30.90 5.08 19.35
N LEU A 143 32.02 4.97 18.63
CA LEU A 143 33.07 3.97 18.86
C LEU A 143 34.26 4.51 19.67
N ASP A 144 34.19 5.74 20.19
CA ASP A 144 35.23 6.34 21.03
C ASP A 144 34.94 6.22 22.54
#